data_AF-A0A6G3MKM8-F1
#
_entry.id   AF-A0A6G3MKM8-F1
#
_cell.length_a   1.000
_cell.length_b   1.000
_cell.length_c   1.000
_cell.angle_alpha   90.00
_cell.angle_beta   90.00
_cell.angle_gamma   90.00
#
_symmetry.space_group_name_H-M   'P 1'
#
loop_
_entity.id
_entity.type
_entity.pdbx_description
1 polymer ?
#
loop_
_entity_poly.entity_id
_entity_poly.type
_entity_poly.pdbx_seq_one_letter_code
_entity_poly.pdbx_strand_id
1 'polypeptide(L)'
;KVPKIPEWRKRLVDITISTGESINISGTRNSLPKYNLLDPNLIPEEVETFLCVSIKDKDGNVIGVVELINKSDKKNFDSWDESLFEAFGIFCGMALVNAKIRENLNKALARQLVSLEVLSYHAGIMDEDVVGLMELNIPLSNEISLNDFKFDDDTINDIETCTGIIRIFKDLNFIENFKIEYKNLCKWILTVKKNYR
;
A
#
# COMPACT_ATOMS: atom_id res chain seq x y z
N LYS A 1 3.86 -17.84 -23.93
CA LYS A 1 2.45 -18.28 -24.13
C LYS A 1 1.99 -18.90 -22.82
N VAL A 2 0.98 -18.34 -22.16
CA VAL A 2 0.43 -18.94 -20.94
C VAL A 2 -0.14 -20.31 -21.32
N PRO A 3 0.20 -21.41 -20.62
CA PRO A 3 -0.35 -22.73 -20.93
C PRO A 3 -1.87 -22.67 -20.81
N LYS A 4 -2.56 -23.16 -21.84
CA LYS A 4 -4.03 -23.17 -21.86
C LYS A 4 -4.49 -24.20 -20.83
N ILE A 5 -5.19 -23.74 -19.80
CA ILE A 5 -5.75 -24.61 -18.76
C ILE A 5 -6.80 -25.53 -19.42
N PRO A 6 -6.73 -26.86 -19.23
CA PRO A 6 -7.71 -27.79 -19.77
C PRO A 6 -9.13 -27.47 -19.29
N GLU A 7 -10.13 -27.74 -20.14
CA GLU A 7 -11.53 -27.41 -19.84
C GLU A 7 -12.06 -28.15 -18.60
N TRP A 8 -11.71 -29.43 -18.44
CA TRP A 8 -12.08 -30.23 -17.27
C TRP A 8 -11.57 -29.59 -15.98
N ARG A 9 -10.32 -29.10 -15.99
CA ARG A 9 -9.68 -28.48 -14.83
C ARG A 9 -10.37 -27.18 -14.46
N LYS A 10 -10.68 -26.36 -15.47
CA LYS A 10 -11.42 -25.10 -15.28
C LYS A 10 -12.80 -25.33 -14.63
N ARG A 11 -13.55 -26.33 -15.09
CA ARG A 11 -14.87 -26.63 -14.52
C ARG A 11 -14.80 -27.08 -13.05
N LEU A 12 -13.84 -27.93 -12.68
CA LEU A 12 -13.66 -28.34 -11.29
C LEU A 12 -13.34 -27.14 -10.39
N VAL A 13 -12.47 -26.25 -10.87
CA VAL A 13 -12.14 -24.99 -10.17
C VAL A 13 -13.35 -24.08 -10.03
N ASP A 14 -14.11 -23.87 -11.10
CA ASP A 14 -15.29 -23.01 -11.10
C ASP A 14 -16.34 -23.52 -10.09
N ILE A 15 -16.51 -24.85 -9.99
CA ILE A 15 -17.41 -25.46 -9.01
C ILE A 15 -16.90 -25.17 -7.59
N THR A 16 -15.62 -25.45 -7.28
CA THR A 16 -15.02 -25.13 -5.97
C THR A 16 -15.16 -23.65 -5.60
N ILE A 17 -15.04 -22.75 -6.57
CA ILE A 17 -15.23 -21.30 -6.35
C ILE A 17 -16.69 -21.00 -6.01
N SER A 18 -17.65 -21.61 -6.73
CA SER A 18 -19.08 -21.37 -6.53
C SER A 18 -19.63 -21.97 -5.25
N THR A 19 -19.18 -23.17 -4.86
CA THR A 19 -19.65 -23.86 -3.64
C THR A 19 -18.86 -23.42 -2.42
N GLY A 20 -17.57 -23.08 -2.58
CA GLY A 20 -16.65 -22.88 -1.47
C GLY A 20 -16.35 -24.15 -0.69
N GLU A 21 -16.69 -25.32 -1.24
CA GLU A 21 -16.45 -26.64 -0.65
C GLU A 21 -15.30 -27.34 -1.37
N SER A 22 -14.58 -28.19 -0.65
CA SER A 22 -13.49 -28.99 -1.20
C SER A 22 -14.04 -30.12 -2.11
N ILE A 23 -13.36 -30.34 -3.24
CA ILE A 23 -13.70 -31.41 -4.19
C ILE A 23 -12.58 -32.45 -4.16
N ASN A 24 -12.92 -33.68 -3.78
CA ASN A 24 -12.00 -34.82 -3.80
C ASN A 24 -12.47 -35.90 -4.79
N ILE A 25 -11.63 -36.17 -5.78
CA ILE A 25 -11.83 -37.21 -6.79
C ILE A 25 -10.78 -38.31 -6.57
N SER A 26 -11.30 -39.48 -6.20
CA SER A 26 -10.54 -40.73 -6.07
C SER A 26 -10.48 -41.51 -7.38
N GLY A 27 -9.46 -42.37 -7.55
CA GLY A 27 -9.11 -43.06 -8.80
C GLY A 27 -10.16 -43.95 -9.47
N THR A 28 -11.29 -44.22 -8.82
CA THR A 28 -12.42 -44.90 -9.49
C THR A 28 -13.32 -43.95 -10.28
N ARG A 29 -13.10 -42.63 -10.23
CA ARG A 29 -13.97 -41.60 -10.82
C ARG A 29 -15.46 -41.69 -10.40
N ASN A 30 -15.79 -42.61 -9.49
CA ASN A 30 -17.13 -42.89 -9.00
C ASN A 30 -17.70 -41.79 -8.11
N SER A 31 -16.87 -40.82 -7.69
CA SER A 31 -17.33 -39.62 -6.98
C SER A 31 -17.80 -38.51 -7.93
N LEU A 32 -17.45 -38.54 -9.23
CA LEU A 32 -17.89 -37.53 -10.21
C LEU A 32 -19.42 -37.38 -10.35
N PRO A 33 -20.23 -38.47 -10.30
CA PRO A 33 -21.69 -38.37 -10.36
C PRO A 33 -22.33 -37.63 -9.18
N LYS A 34 -21.68 -37.58 -8.00
CA LYS A 34 -22.23 -36.90 -6.80
C LYS A 34 -22.34 -35.38 -6.95
N TYR A 35 -21.61 -34.83 -7.89
CA TYR A 35 -21.42 -33.40 -8.04
C TYR A 35 -21.79 -32.94 -9.47
N ASN A 36 -22.47 -33.80 -10.26
CA ASN A 36 -22.75 -33.57 -11.70
C ASN A 36 -21.50 -33.12 -12.48
N LEU A 37 -20.32 -33.65 -12.12
CA LEU A 37 -19.08 -32.88 -12.26
C LEU A 37 -18.61 -32.65 -13.67
N LEU A 38 -18.72 -33.65 -14.55
CA LEU A 38 -18.18 -33.66 -15.92
C LEU A 38 -18.40 -35.08 -16.47
N ASP A 39 -18.41 -35.22 -17.81
CA ASP A 39 -18.22 -36.56 -18.41
C ASP A 39 -16.86 -37.11 -17.98
N PRO A 40 -16.78 -38.32 -17.37
CA PRO A 40 -15.52 -38.92 -16.93
C PRO A 40 -14.47 -39.02 -18.05
N ASN A 41 -14.91 -39.04 -19.31
CA ASN A 41 -14.08 -39.09 -20.51
C ASN A 41 -13.33 -37.77 -20.80
N LEU A 42 -13.72 -36.65 -20.17
CA LEU A 42 -13.05 -35.35 -20.32
C LEU A 42 -11.79 -35.24 -19.43
N ILE A 43 -11.67 -36.10 -18.41
CA ILE A 43 -10.51 -36.14 -17.52
C ILE A 43 -9.47 -37.09 -18.12
N PRO A 44 -8.23 -36.63 -18.37
CA PRO A 44 -7.17 -37.46 -18.92
C PRO A 44 -6.89 -38.70 -18.05
N GLU A 45 -6.51 -39.83 -18.66
CA GLU A 45 -6.20 -41.07 -17.95
C GLU A 45 -5.01 -40.93 -17.00
N GLU A 46 -4.12 -39.96 -17.24
CA GLU A 46 -2.98 -39.66 -16.38
C GLU A 46 -3.38 -39.01 -15.04
N VAL A 47 -4.63 -38.55 -14.90
CA VAL A 47 -5.16 -38.00 -13.66
C VAL A 47 -5.88 -39.10 -12.88
N GLU A 48 -5.18 -39.65 -11.90
CA GLU A 48 -5.66 -40.70 -11.00
C GLU A 48 -6.36 -40.11 -9.77
N THR A 49 -5.80 -39.07 -9.16
CA THR A 49 -6.40 -38.44 -7.97
C THR A 49 -6.40 -36.92 -8.10
N PHE A 50 -7.45 -36.27 -7.62
CA PHE A 50 -7.57 -34.82 -7.68
C PHE A 50 -8.22 -34.27 -6.40
N LEU A 51 -7.58 -33.30 -5.76
CA LEU A 51 -8.13 -32.59 -4.61
C LEU A 51 -8.09 -31.09 -4.91
N CYS A 52 -9.23 -30.42 -4.81
CA CYS A 52 -9.33 -28.97 -4.94
C CYS A 52 -9.92 -28.37 -3.67
N VAL A 53 -9.24 -27.38 -3.12
CA VAL A 53 -9.62 -26.72 -1.87
C VAL A 53 -9.70 -25.22 -2.11
N SER A 54 -10.79 -24.60 -1.68
CA SER A 54 -10.97 -23.15 -1.78
C SER A 54 -10.09 -22.40 -0.78
N ILE A 55 -9.46 -21.32 -1.22
CA ILE A 55 -8.80 -20.32 -0.37
C ILE A 55 -9.81 -19.21 -0.09
N LYS A 56 -10.12 -18.97 1.19
CA LYS A 56 -11.09 -17.96 1.61
C LYS A 56 -10.42 -16.77 2.27
N ASP A 57 -11.04 -15.60 2.17
CA ASP A 57 -10.69 -14.45 3.00
C ASP A 57 -11.32 -14.53 4.40
N LYS A 58 -11.07 -13.51 5.23
CA LYS A 58 -11.62 -13.40 6.59
C LYS A 58 -13.15 -13.30 6.62
N ASP A 59 -13.77 -12.88 5.53
CA ASP A 59 -15.21 -12.69 5.39
C ASP A 59 -15.89 -13.94 4.78
N GLY A 60 -15.11 -14.98 4.46
CA GLY A 60 -15.58 -16.23 3.90
C GLY A 60 -15.66 -16.26 2.37
N ASN A 61 -15.26 -15.18 1.68
CA ASN A 61 -15.27 -15.12 0.23
C ASN A 61 -14.12 -15.94 -0.35
N VAL A 62 -14.39 -16.72 -1.40
CA VAL A 62 -13.34 -17.48 -2.09
C VAL A 62 -12.48 -16.51 -2.92
N ILE A 63 -11.20 -16.40 -2.56
CA ILE A 63 -10.21 -15.55 -3.26
C ILE A 63 -9.29 -16.33 -4.19
N GLY A 64 -9.34 -17.66 -4.11
CA GLY A 64 -8.54 -18.56 -4.94
C GLY A 64 -8.83 -20.02 -4.65
N VAL A 65 -8.11 -20.91 -5.31
CA VAL A 65 -8.18 -22.35 -5.09
C VAL A 65 -6.78 -22.95 -5.08
N VAL A 66 -6.60 -24.01 -4.30
CA VAL A 66 -5.45 -24.90 -4.36
C VAL A 66 -5.90 -26.18 -5.03
N GLU A 67 -5.08 -26.69 -5.94
CA GLU A 67 -5.35 -27.95 -6.63
C GLU A 67 -4.16 -28.88 -6.47
N LEU A 68 -4.45 -30.13 -6.14
CA LEU A 68 -3.50 -31.22 -6.03
C LEU A 68 -3.90 -32.32 -7.00
N ILE A 69 -2.93 -32.77 -7.78
CA ILE A 69 -3.11 -33.80 -8.80
C ILE A 69 -2.12 -34.92 -8.50
N ASN A 70 -2.61 -36.16 -8.44
CA ASN A 70 -1.87 -37.38 -8.20
C ASN A 70 -1.03 -37.36 -6.91
N LYS A 71 -1.57 -37.98 -5.85
CA LYS A 71 -0.81 -38.19 -4.62
C LYS A 71 0.41 -39.05 -4.90
N SER A 72 1.57 -38.68 -4.36
CA SER A 72 2.85 -39.32 -4.65
C SER A 72 2.93 -40.79 -4.23
N ASP A 73 2.14 -41.20 -3.25
CA ASP A 73 2.03 -42.58 -2.76
C ASP A 73 1.05 -43.44 -3.58
N LYS A 74 0.48 -42.89 -4.67
CA LYS A 74 -0.56 -43.51 -5.50
C LYS A 74 -1.82 -43.91 -4.75
N LYS A 75 -2.07 -43.32 -3.57
CA LYS A 75 -3.32 -43.49 -2.83
C LYS A 75 -4.26 -42.32 -3.11
N ASN A 76 -5.54 -42.51 -2.80
CA ASN A 76 -6.49 -41.42 -2.81
C ASN A 76 -6.15 -40.39 -1.72
N PHE A 77 -6.56 -39.14 -1.93
CA PHE A 77 -6.58 -38.16 -0.87
C PHE A 77 -7.57 -38.58 0.21
N ASP A 78 -7.15 -38.57 1.46
CA ASP A 78 -8.00 -38.88 2.60
C ASP A 78 -8.54 -37.61 3.27
N SER A 79 -9.41 -37.78 4.26
CA SER A 79 -9.99 -36.65 5.01
C SER A 79 -8.93 -35.85 5.79
N TRP A 80 -7.77 -36.45 6.09
CA TRP A 80 -6.67 -35.75 6.73
C TRP A 80 -5.96 -34.82 5.74
N ASP A 81 -5.74 -35.26 4.50
CA ASP A 81 -5.24 -34.42 3.42
C ASP A 81 -6.18 -33.23 3.15
N GLU A 82 -7.49 -33.46 3.10
CA GLU A 82 -8.50 -32.40 2.97
C GLU A 82 -8.38 -31.37 4.10
N SER A 83 -8.39 -31.84 5.36
CA SER A 83 -8.28 -30.98 6.54
C SER A 83 -6.96 -30.18 6.57
N LEU A 84 -5.86 -30.81 6.16
CA LEU A 84 -4.55 -30.18 6.08
C LEU A 84 -4.55 -29.05 5.04
N PHE A 85 -5.11 -29.29 3.85
CA PHE A 85 -5.15 -28.29 2.78
C PHE A 85 -6.20 -27.20 3.02
N GLU A 86 -7.25 -27.49 3.77
CA GLU A 86 -8.18 -26.46 4.27
C GLU A 86 -7.47 -25.52 5.26
N ALA A 87 -6.73 -26.08 6.23
CA ALA A 87 -5.93 -25.27 7.16
C ALA A 87 -4.85 -24.46 6.43
N PHE A 88 -4.16 -25.07 5.46
CA PHE A 88 -3.22 -24.37 4.58
C PHE A 88 -3.89 -23.24 3.78
N GLY A 89 -5.11 -23.48 3.27
CA GLY A 89 -5.92 -22.50 2.57
C GLY A 89 -6.21 -21.25 3.40
N ILE A 90 -6.45 -21.40 4.70
CA ILE A 90 -6.65 -20.25 5.62
C ILE A 90 -5.38 -19.38 5.68
N PHE A 91 -4.21 -20.00 5.85
CA PHE A 91 -2.94 -19.27 5.88
C PHE A 91 -2.62 -18.58 4.55
N CYS A 92 -2.86 -19.27 3.43
CA CYS A 92 -2.73 -18.67 2.10
C CYS A 92 -3.68 -17.48 1.93
N GLY A 93 -4.91 -17.59 2.42
CA GLY A 93 -5.92 -16.53 2.37
C GLY A 93 -5.41 -15.25 3.02
N MET A 94 -4.94 -15.36 4.26
CA MET A 94 -4.35 -14.24 5.00
C MET A 94 -3.11 -13.66 4.31
N ALA A 95 -2.21 -14.52 3.82
CA ALA A 95 -0.98 -14.09 3.16
C ALA A 95 -1.26 -13.33 1.85
N LEU A 96 -2.19 -13.83 1.02
CA LEU A 96 -2.58 -13.20 -0.24
C LEU A 96 -3.24 -11.84 -0.01
N VAL A 97 -4.17 -11.75 0.95
CA VAL A 97 -4.82 -10.47 1.30
C VAL A 97 -3.79 -9.45 1.76
N ASN A 98 -2.88 -9.84 2.67
CA ASN A 98 -1.84 -8.94 3.18
C ASN A 98 -0.84 -8.52 2.09
N ALA A 99 -0.44 -9.44 1.22
CA ALA A 99 0.41 -9.12 0.08
C ALA A 99 -0.27 -8.12 -0.86
N LYS A 100 -1.57 -8.30 -1.11
CA LYS A 100 -2.35 -7.42 -1.98
C LYS A 100 -2.50 -6.01 -1.38
N ILE A 101 -2.82 -5.93 -0.10
CA ILE A 101 -2.92 -4.65 0.62
C ILE A 101 -1.57 -3.91 0.54
N ARG A 102 -0.46 -4.61 0.80
CA ARG A 102 0.88 -4.02 0.74
C ARG A 102 1.24 -3.51 -0.64
N GLU A 103 0.93 -4.27 -1.69
CA GLU A 103 1.14 -3.85 -3.07
C GLU A 103 0.35 -2.58 -3.40
N ASN A 104 -0.92 -2.52 -3.00
CA ASN A 104 -1.79 -1.36 -3.22
C ASN A 104 -1.31 -0.13 -2.43
N LEU A 105 -0.89 -0.30 -1.18
CA LEU A 105 -0.31 0.78 -0.36
C LEU A 105 0.95 1.34 -1.01
N ASN A 106 1.88 0.48 -1.45
CA ASN A 106 3.10 0.91 -2.13
C ASN A 106 2.79 1.68 -3.41
N LYS A 107 1.81 1.24 -4.20
CA LYS A 107 1.35 1.96 -5.41
C LYS A 107 0.75 3.32 -5.07
N ALA A 108 -0.07 3.41 -4.02
CA ALA A 108 -0.67 4.67 -3.57
C ALA A 108 0.39 5.66 -3.08
N LEU A 109 1.33 5.19 -2.25
CA LEU A 109 2.45 5.99 -1.77
C LEU A 109 3.33 6.49 -2.92
N ALA A 110 3.66 5.63 -3.89
CA ALA A 110 4.44 6.04 -5.05
C ALA A 110 3.74 7.17 -5.85
N ARG A 111 2.42 7.07 -6.06
CA ARG A 111 1.63 8.13 -6.72
C ARG A 111 1.60 9.42 -5.92
N GLN A 112 1.45 9.33 -4.60
CA GLN A 112 1.46 10.48 -3.70
C GLN A 112 2.81 11.19 -3.72
N LEU A 113 3.93 10.45 -3.66
CA LEU A 113 5.28 11.01 -3.70
C LEU A 113 5.55 11.75 -5.01
N VAL A 114 5.20 11.16 -6.16
CA VAL A 114 5.33 11.82 -7.46
C VAL A 114 4.51 13.11 -7.53
N SER A 115 3.28 13.07 -6.99
CA SER A 115 2.41 14.25 -6.96
C SER A 115 2.99 15.35 -6.07
N LEU A 116 3.53 14.98 -4.90
CA LEU A 116 4.20 15.92 -3.99
C LEU A 116 5.45 16.53 -4.64
N GLU A 117 6.23 15.73 -5.36
CA GLU A 117 7.42 16.19 -6.07
C GLU A 117 7.06 17.24 -7.13
N VAL A 118 6.05 16.98 -7.97
CA VAL A 118 5.54 17.94 -8.96
C VAL A 118 5.07 19.24 -8.31
N LEU A 119 4.31 19.14 -7.20
CA LEU A 119 3.89 20.34 -6.46
C LEU A 119 5.09 21.10 -5.88
N SER A 120 6.08 20.39 -5.35
CA SER A 120 7.27 20.99 -4.76
C SER A 120 8.13 21.75 -5.78
N TYR A 121 8.15 21.32 -7.05
CA TYR A 121 8.83 22.06 -8.11
C TYR A 121 8.20 23.44 -8.35
N HIS A 122 6.87 23.52 -8.34
CA HIS A 122 6.17 24.79 -8.55
C HIS A 122 6.15 25.67 -7.28
N ALA A 123 5.99 25.04 -6.11
CA ALA A 123 5.86 25.71 -4.82
C ALA A 123 7.20 26.05 -4.15
N GLY A 124 8.27 25.32 -4.48
CA GLY A 124 9.58 25.44 -3.84
C GLY A 124 10.32 26.73 -4.18
N ILE A 125 11.27 27.09 -3.33
CA ILE A 125 12.18 28.22 -3.51
C ILE A 125 13.58 27.73 -3.86
N MET A 126 14.29 28.54 -4.65
CA MET A 126 15.66 28.25 -5.03
C MET A 126 16.57 28.38 -3.82
N ASP A 127 17.58 27.51 -3.73
CA ASP A 127 18.48 27.52 -2.58
C ASP A 127 19.28 28.84 -2.49
N GLU A 128 19.45 29.57 -3.60
CA GLU A 128 20.04 30.91 -3.65
C GLU A 128 19.25 31.94 -2.83
N ASP A 129 17.92 31.96 -2.97
CA ASP A 129 17.04 32.87 -2.21
C ASP A 129 17.08 32.52 -0.71
N VAL A 130 17.21 31.23 -0.37
CA VAL A 130 17.34 30.77 1.02
C VAL A 130 18.66 31.27 1.62
N VAL A 131 19.76 31.15 0.88
CA VAL A 131 21.07 31.67 1.32
C VAL A 131 21.00 33.19 1.49
N GLY A 132 20.36 33.90 0.56
CA GLY A 132 20.14 35.34 0.67
C GLY A 132 19.44 35.74 1.97
N LEU A 133 18.37 35.04 2.38
CA LEU A 133 17.70 35.29 3.67
C LEU A 133 18.56 34.89 4.88
N MET A 134 19.35 33.81 4.76
CA MET A 134 20.20 33.33 5.86
C MET A 134 21.34 34.30 6.20
N GLU A 135 21.87 35.02 5.21
CA GLU A 135 22.96 35.99 5.36
C GLU A 135 22.51 37.34 5.91
N LEU A 136 21.20 37.61 5.96
CA LEU A 136 20.67 38.86 6.51
C LEU A 136 20.87 38.94 8.02
N ASN A 137 21.26 40.13 8.47
CA ASN A 137 21.26 40.45 9.90
C ASN A 137 19.82 40.54 10.40
N ILE A 138 19.52 39.78 11.45
CA ILE A 138 18.18 39.77 12.04
C ILE A 138 18.06 40.93 13.03
N PRO A 139 17.26 41.96 12.72
CA PRO A 139 17.07 43.13 13.59
C PRO A 139 16.45 42.72 14.92
N LEU A 140 16.66 43.51 15.97
CA LEU A 140 16.09 43.28 17.30
C LEU A 140 14.59 43.54 17.31
N SER A 141 13.85 42.89 18.21
CA SER A 141 12.38 43.06 18.31
C SER A 141 11.94 44.49 18.57
N ASN A 142 12.80 45.28 19.21
CA ASN A 142 12.57 46.71 19.44
C ASN A 142 12.79 47.56 18.18
N GLU A 143 13.63 47.11 17.24
CA GLU A 143 13.90 47.84 15.98
C GLU A 143 12.73 47.73 15.00
N ILE A 144 12.03 46.59 15.00
CA ILE A 144 10.82 46.38 14.19
C ILE A 144 9.53 46.65 14.99
N SER A 145 9.63 47.04 16.26
CA SER A 145 8.47 47.26 17.15
C SER A 145 7.51 46.06 17.22
N LEU A 146 8.01 44.83 17.10
CA LEU A 146 7.20 43.59 17.08
C LEU A 146 6.37 43.37 18.35
N ASN A 147 6.81 43.96 19.47
CA ASN A 147 6.15 43.84 20.77
C ASN A 147 5.15 44.97 21.06
N ASP A 148 5.00 45.95 20.15
CA ASP A 148 4.03 47.03 20.30
C ASP A 148 2.69 46.65 19.64
N PHE A 149 1.58 46.86 20.37
CA PHE A 149 0.23 46.66 19.83
C PHE A 149 -0.15 47.65 18.73
N LYS A 150 0.62 48.74 18.57
CA LYS A 150 0.44 49.73 17.49
C LYS A 150 1.23 49.39 16.22
N PHE A 151 1.84 48.22 16.16
CA PHE A 151 2.54 47.74 14.98
C PHE A 151 1.66 47.76 13.72
N ASP A 152 2.24 48.19 12.61
CA ASP A 152 1.59 48.33 11.30
C ASP A 152 2.46 47.66 10.22
N ASP A 153 1.95 46.59 9.62
CA ASP A 153 2.67 45.78 8.63
C ASP A 153 2.71 46.40 7.24
N ASP A 154 1.83 47.36 6.93
CA ASP A 154 1.83 48.09 5.65
C ASP A 154 3.11 48.90 5.42
N THR A 155 3.82 49.24 6.51
CA THR A 155 5.06 50.03 6.47
C THR A 155 6.31 49.21 6.20
N ILE A 156 6.20 47.88 6.22
CA ILE A 156 7.31 46.93 6.25
C ILE A 156 7.38 46.16 4.95
N ASN A 157 8.60 45.91 4.47
CA ASN A 157 8.78 45.16 3.25
C ASN A 157 8.72 43.63 3.46
N ASP A 158 8.58 42.91 2.35
CA ASP A 158 8.51 41.46 2.29
C ASP A 158 9.70 40.71 2.92
N ILE A 159 10.89 41.32 2.92
CA ILE A 159 12.10 40.72 3.49
C ILE A 159 12.15 40.97 5.00
N GLU A 160 11.73 42.16 5.43
CA GLU A 160 11.63 42.54 6.84
C GLU A 160 10.55 41.74 7.58
N THR A 161 9.44 41.38 6.92
CA THR A 161 8.47 40.43 7.49
C THR A 161 9.08 39.05 7.68
N CYS A 162 9.89 38.57 6.72
CA CYS A 162 10.61 37.30 6.84
C CYS A 162 11.61 37.33 8.01
N THR A 163 12.43 38.38 8.15
CA THR A 163 13.39 38.50 9.26
C THR A 163 12.69 38.69 10.61
N GLY A 164 11.54 39.38 10.63
CA GLY A 164 10.65 39.50 11.78
C GLY A 164 10.14 38.14 12.27
N ILE A 165 9.72 37.25 11.37
CA ILE A 165 9.34 35.88 11.74
C ILE A 165 10.53 35.13 12.35
N ILE A 166 11.72 35.22 11.76
CA ILE A 166 12.90 34.57 12.33
C ILE A 166 13.22 35.14 13.72
N ARG A 167 13.04 36.45 13.93
CA ARG A 167 13.19 37.08 15.24
C ARG A 167 12.21 36.50 16.26
N ILE A 168 10.93 36.31 15.91
CA ILE A 168 9.94 35.66 16.78
C ILE A 168 10.40 34.25 17.19
N PHE A 169 10.91 33.45 16.25
CA PHE A 169 11.42 32.11 16.53
C PHE A 169 12.65 32.12 17.46
N LYS A 170 13.51 33.14 17.35
CA LYS A 170 14.66 33.33 18.24
C LYS A 170 14.23 33.78 19.65
N ASP A 171 13.33 34.75 19.74
CA ASP A 171 12.88 35.30 21.03
C ASP A 171 12.12 34.27 21.87
N LEU A 172 11.35 33.39 21.23
CA LEU A 172 10.66 32.26 21.89
C LEU A 172 11.59 31.04 22.13
N ASN A 173 12.86 31.16 21.75
CA ASN A 173 13.87 30.11 21.77
C ASN A 173 13.44 28.79 21.08
N PHE A 174 12.58 28.85 20.06
CA PHE A 174 12.08 27.66 19.37
C PHE A 174 13.16 26.95 18.56
N ILE A 175 14.13 27.68 18.03
CA ILE A 175 15.22 27.12 17.23
C ILE A 175 16.04 26.13 18.07
N GLU A 176 16.40 26.51 19.29
CA GLU A 176 17.17 25.66 20.20
C GLU A 176 16.31 24.56 20.82
N ASN A 177 15.13 24.93 21.34
CA ASN A 177 14.24 24.01 22.04
C ASN A 177 13.80 22.82 21.15
N PHE A 178 13.50 23.10 19.88
CA PHE A 178 13.05 22.09 18.91
C PHE A 178 14.15 21.63 17.96
N LYS A 179 15.40 22.11 18.12
CA LYS A 179 16.55 21.79 17.27
C LYS A 179 16.25 22.02 15.78
N ILE A 180 15.61 23.15 15.48
CA ILE A 180 15.23 23.49 14.11
C ILE A 180 16.49 23.91 13.35
N GLU A 181 16.78 23.22 12.25
CA GLU A 181 17.86 23.64 11.36
C GLU A 181 17.52 25.00 10.73
N TYR A 182 18.41 25.97 10.91
CA TYR A 182 18.18 27.35 10.49
C TYR A 182 17.87 27.49 8.99
N LYS A 183 18.55 26.69 8.14
CA LYS A 183 18.26 26.62 6.70
C LYS A 183 16.83 26.17 6.41
N ASN A 184 16.33 25.18 7.14
CA ASN A 184 14.97 24.67 6.96
C ASN A 184 13.92 25.68 7.42
N LEU A 185 14.20 26.43 8.48
CA LEU A 185 13.34 27.55 8.91
C LEU A 185 13.25 28.62 7.81
N CYS A 186 14.39 29.09 7.30
CA CYS A 186 14.42 30.11 6.24
C CYS A 186 13.69 29.64 4.97
N LYS A 187 13.95 28.38 4.56
CA LYS A 187 13.27 27.76 3.42
C LYS A 187 11.76 27.67 3.64
N TRP A 188 11.32 27.31 4.84
CA TRP A 188 9.90 27.23 5.18
C TRP A 188 9.22 28.60 5.13
N ILE A 189 9.82 29.64 5.74
CA ILE A 189 9.27 31.01 5.74
C ILE A 189 9.05 31.51 4.32
N LEU A 190 10.10 31.40 3.48
CA LEU A 190 10.01 31.82 2.08
C LEU A 190 8.93 31.00 1.34
N THR A 191 8.82 29.69 1.62
CA THR A 191 7.86 28.80 0.94
C THR A 191 6.43 29.18 1.29
N VAL A 192 6.15 29.47 2.56
CA VAL A 192 4.83 29.95 2.98
C VAL A 192 4.52 31.29 2.31
N LYS A 193 5.47 32.24 2.33
CA LYS A 193 5.31 33.55 1.69
C LYS A 193 4.99 33.42 0.19
N LYS A 194 5.76 32.62 -0.56
CA LYS A 194 5.58 32.45 -2.02
C LYS A 194 4.21 31.87 -2.39
N ASN A 195 3.64 31.02 -1.53
CA ASN A 195 2.41 30.29 -1.83
C ASN A 195 1.16 30.93 -1.21
N TYR A 196 1.30 32.07 -0.51
CA TYR A 196 0.17 32.87 -0.06
C TYR A 196 -0.44 33.61 -1.27
N ARG A 197 -1.78 33.70 -1.32
CA ARG A 197 -2.54 34.32 -2.42
C ARG A 197 -2.98 35.73 -2.07
#